data_AF-A0A955V9T3-F1
#
_entry.id   AF-A0A955V9T3-F1
#
_cell.length_a   1.000
_cell.length_b   1.000
_cell.length_c   1.000
_cell.angle_alpha   90.00
_cell.angle_beta   90.00
_cell.angle_gamma   90.00
#
_symmetry.space_group_name_H-M   'P 1'
#
loop_
_entity.id
_entity.type
_entity.pdbx_description
1 polymer ?
#
loop_
_entity_poly.entity_id
_entity_poly.type
_entity_poly.pdbx_seq_one_letter_code
_entity_poly.pdbx_strand_id
1 'polypeptide(L)'
;MTHRSRLGAATLLALASVLALAPACGDDGAGGTADTLLADTAAPADTLPPADTLSPADTLTPADTAPADVLDTDTADASPPDPTPVCVAIRGNGELITAHFAALARIAETYGPFEGVAGGSSASITSFLTESMHMHPLLRRCGERDCTRAEAGARLGLLYKSLFGYLGAMTERDEAVAVGRILAVVELAQERGIGELIASGRFTEAFQALVTLLESDDVKDLVNPEVLTLLRDSPDKTKHVTDVWNALKSFGGFSAADPIIFVRPGLVHFAGLARQIGRIGSFYAGYGAYDEAAWSAFLDGCAGPGVGLLWPSVAALDAGGETCGARFAALLAAWRADFIPREDTAQNRLDDRVGAHLRALVVTSVLTGQAATAFATARAAYVQAGEWTLPVAFDDVKIGYWGRAIDVSGVVANTKGFPDLRSSKAMSLGQATWREVLPLSPAEPGLARAYELDGTRVSAGGWPDLEPVLALENAGCERVIYLTRRGGESSFAQAVAGLLGMSEAQRGQLYDLADPASSFSLSLSEAAGVWCTTWDAFGATDLAGIMADAYGAPLEIHDATLVPAGPAYSGATTSASLPGCTPGVLPATR
;
A
#
# COMPACT_ATOMS: atom_id res chain seq x y z
N MET A 1 41.32 -11.16 23.36
CA MET A 1 41.81 -11.19 21.97
C MET A 1 40.99 -12.21 21.20
N THR A 2 40.31 -11.74 20.16
CA THR A 2 39.69 -12.46 19.03
C THR A 2 38.74 -13.64 19.32
N HIS A 3 37.45 -13.35 19.38
CA HIS A 3 36.44 -14.16 18.67
C HIS A 3 35.51 -13.22 17.90
N ARG A 4 35.63 -13.25 16.57
CA ARG A 4 34.87 -12.44 15.61
C ARG A 4 33.42 -12.90 15.59
N SER A 5 32.52 -11.92 15.72
CA SER A 5 31.11 -11.99 15.32
C SER A 5 31.00 -12.26 13.82
N ARG A 6 30.47 -13.42 13.45
CA ARG A 6 29.95 -13.73 12.11
C ARG A 6 28.43 -13.89 12.21
N LEU A 7 27.73 -12.78 12.37
CA LEU A 7 26.28 -12.67 12.21
C LEU A 7 26.01 -11.21 11.83
N GLY A 8 25.74 -10.95 10.55
CA GLY A 8 25.50 -9.61 10.04
C GLY A 8 25.91 -9.44 8.59
N ALA A 9 25.38 -10.28 7.70
CA ALA A 9 25.53 -10.12 6.24
C ALA A 9 24.47 -10.90 5.42
N ALA A 10 23.45 -11.48 6.05
CA ALA A 10 22.49 -12.38 5.36
C ALA A 10 21.06 -11.79 5.20
N THR A 11 20.87 -10.51 5.53
CA THR A 11 19.53 -9.92 5.72
C THR A 11 19.13 -8.87 4.66
N LEU A 12 20.03 -8.50 3.74
CA LEU A 12 19.89 -7.27 2.95
C LEU A 12 19.80 -7.44 1.43
N LEU A 13 19.68 -8.68 0.95
CA LEU A 13 19.59 -8.96 -0.49
C LEU A 13 18.16 -8.84 -1.07
N ALA A 14 17.16 -8.36 -0.31
CA ALA A 14 15.74 -8.63 -0.55
C ALA A 14 15.13 -8.13 -1.86
N LEU A 15 15.41 -6.89 -2.22
CA LEU A 15 14.99 -6.39 -3.52
C LEU A 15 15.96 -6.75 -4.64
N ALA A 16 17.20 -7.14 -4.31
CA ALA A 16 18.20 -7.61 -5.26
C ALA A 16 18.06 -9.11 -5.57
N SER A 17 17.43 -9.93 -4.72
CA SER A 17 17.21 -11.37 -4.93
C SER A 17 16.08 -11.65 -5.91
N VAL A 18 15.24 -10.65 -6.22
CA VAL A 18 14.33 -10.67 -7.38
C VAL A 18 15.13 -10.84 -8.68
N LEU A 19 16.41 -10.46 -8.68
CA LEU A 19 17.30 -10.42 -9.86
C LEU A 19 17.94 -11.78 -10.23
N ALA A 20 17.64 -12.89 -9.54
CA ALA A 20 18.32 -14.19 -9.79
C ALA A 20 17.39 -15.34 -10.25
N LEU A 21 16.10 -15.08 -10.47
CA LEU A 21 15.13 -16.10 -10.91
C LEU A 21 14.47 -15.72 -12.24
N ALA A 22 15.28 -15.50 -13.27
CA ALA A 22 14.83 -15.66 -14.64
C ALA A 22 15.06 -17.12 -15.06
N PRO A 23 14.04 -17.92 -15.40
CA PRO A 23 14.28 -19.10 -16.21
C PRO A 23 14.71 -18.62 -17.59
N ALA A 24 15.86 -19.14 -18.05
CA ALA A 24 16.31 -18.99 -19.43
C ALA A 24 15.21 -19.51 -20.37
N CYS A 25 14.53 -18.59 -21.06
CA CYS A 25 13.71 -18.91 -22.22
C CYS A 25 14.45 -18.41 -23.46
N GLY A 26 14.58 -19.32 -24.42
CA GLY A 26 15.56 -19.28 -25.48
C GLY A 26 15.32 -18.20 -26.52
N ASP A 27 16.45 -17.67 -26.95
CA ASP A 27 16.68 -16.97 -28.19
C ASP A 27 16.49 -17.97 -29.35
N ASP A 28 15.57 -17.72 -30.27
CA ASP A 28 15.56 -18.31 -31.61
C ASP A 28 14.91 -17.31 -32.57
N GLY A 29 15.72 -16.77 -33.47
CA GLY A 29 15.32 -15.76 -34.43
C GLY A 29 14.63 -16.30 -35.67
N ALA A 30 13.88 -15.44 -36.35
CA ALA A 30 13.74 -15.48 -37.80
C ALA A 30 13.31 -14.10 -38.33
N GLY A 31 14.07 -13.60 -39.31
CA GLY A 31 13.79 -12.34 -39.99
C GLY A 31 12.62 -12.40 -40.98
N GLY A 32 12.12 -11.22 -41.33
CA GLY A 32 11.15 -11.01 -42.40
C GLY A 32 11.07 -9.53 -42.76
N THR A 33 11.30 -9.24 -44.03
CA THR A 33 11.48 -7.92 -44.66
C THR A 33 10.18 -7.16 -44.91
N ALA A 34 10.29 -5.82 -44.88
CA ALA A 34 9.59 -4.77 -45.64
C ALA A 34 8.30 -5.10 -46.42
N ASP A 35 7.25 -4.28 -46.27
CA ASP A 35 6.78 -3.40 -47.36
C ASP A 35 5.79 -2.33 -46.87
N THR A 36 5.59 -1.37 -47.76
CA THR A 36 5.15 0.03 -47.68
C THR A 36 3.62 0.24 -47.72
N LEU A 37 3.18 1.51 -47.53
CA LEU A 37 1.92 2.15 -48.03
C LEU A 37 0.64 1.89 -47.18
N LEU A 38 -0.26 2.82 -46.86
CA LEU A 38 -0.71 4.09 -47.45
C LEU A 38 -1.42 4.97 -46.39
N ALA A 39 -1.39 6.28 -46.60
CA ALA A 39 -2.32 7.26 -46.03
C ALA A 39 -3.73 7.07 -46.61
N ASP A 40 -4.79 7.36 -45.84
CA ASP A 40 -5.65 8.51 -46.15
C ASP A 40 -6.81 8.77 -45.17
N THR A 41 -7.07 10.08 -45.03
CA THR A 41 -8.36 10.75 -44.81
C THR A 41 -9.10 10.66 -43.47
N ALA A 42 -9.06 11.80 -42.77
CA ALA A 42 -10.08 12.28 -41.84
C ALA A 42 -11.30 12.87 -42.59
N ALA A 43 -12.49 12.71 -42.01
CA ALA A 43 -13.64 13.62 -42.12
C ALA A 43 -14.72 13.23 -41.08
N PRO A 44 -15.69 14.10 -40.75
CA PRO A 44 -15.95 14.47 -39.36
C PRO A 44 -17.35 14.12 -38.83
N ALA A 45 -17.53 14.53 -37.57
CA ALA A 45 -18.70 14.54 -36.71
C ALA A 45 -20.06 14.86 -37.35
N ASP A 46 -21.10 14.21 -36.83
CA ASP A 46 -22.48 14.70 -36.80
C ASP A 46 -23.16 14.20 -35.51
N THR A 47 -23.40 15.10 -34.55
CA THR A 47 -24.70 15.70 -34.18
C THR A 47 -25.68 14.76 -33.48
N LEU A 48 -25.79 14.96 -32.16
CA LEU A 48 -26.91 14.54 -31.31
C LEU A 48 -28.16 15.37 -31.60
N PRO A 49 -29.36 14.76 -31.54
CA PRO A 49 -30.57 15.46 -31.14
C PRO A 49 -30.98 15.12 -29.68
N PRO A 50 -31.77 15.99 -29.04
CA PRO A 50 -31.90 16.07 -27.60
C PRO A 50 -33.02 15.21 -27.02
N ALA A 51 -32.99 15.16 -25.69
CA ALA A 51 -33.92 14.57 -24.74
C ALA A 51 -35.40 14.79 -25.05
N ASP A 52 -36.20 13.77 -24.74
CA ASP A 52 -37.61 13.93 -24.44
C ASP A 52 -37.97 13.38 -23.05
N THR A 53 -38.93 14.09 -22.50
CA THR A 53 -39.36 14.23 -21.11
C THR A 53 -40.17 13.08 -20.56
N LEU A 54 -40.01 12.91 -19.24
CA LEU A 54 -40.87 12.18 -18.31
C LEU A 54 -42.34 12.61 -18.40
N SER A 55 -43.26 11.66 -18.16
CA SER A 55 -44.47 11.91 -17.37
C SER A 55 -45.06 10.61 -16.78
N PRO A 56 -45.83 10.72 -15.67
CA PRO A 56 -45.87 9.72 -14.62
C PRO A 56 -47.22 9.01 -14.45
N ALA A 57 -47.17 7.93 -13.67
CA ALA A 57 -48.18 7.41 -12.74
C ALA A 57 -49.60 7.07 -13.25
N ASP A 58 -49.99 5.82 -13.02
CA ASP A 58 -51.36 5.47 -12.63
C ASP A 58 -51.35 4.11 -11.89
N THR A 59 -51.52 4.16 -10.56
CA THR A 59 -52.73 3.89 -9.77
C THR A 59 -52.90 2.41 -9.37
N LEU A 60 -52.74 2.19 -8.06
CA LEU A 60 -53.12 1.01 -7.32
C LEU A 60 -54.64 0.97 -7.11
N THR A 61 -55.25 -0.20 -7.26
CA THR A 61 -56.49 -0.54 -6.56
C THR A 61 -56.41 -1.95 -5.96
N PRO A 62 -56.98 -2.19 -4.76
CA PRO A 62 -56.80 -3.40 -3.98
C PRO A 62 -57.98 -4.38 -4.05
N ALA A 63 -57.74 -5.56 -3.46
CA ALA A 63 -58.65 -6.62 -3.03
C ALA A 63 -58.85 -7.79 -4.01
N ASP A 64 -58.39 -8.98 -3.59
CA ASP A 64 -59.34 -10.03 -3.19
C ASP A 64 -58.67 -11.13 -2.34
N THR A 65 -59.48 -11.73 -1.47
CA THR A 65 -59.08 -12.61 -0.36
C THR A 65 -59.50 -14.06 -0.65
N ALA A 66 -58.52 -14.99 -0.57
CA ALA A 66 -58.60 -16.43 -0.26
C ALA A 66 -59.31 -17.38 -1.27
N PRO A 67 -58.81 -18.63 -1.45
CA PRO A 67 -58.86 -19.66 -0.41
C PRO A 67 -57.58 -20.50 -0.23
N ALA A 68 -57.58 -21.26 0.87
CA ALA A 68 -56.56 -22.19 1.33
C ALA A 68 -56.44 -23.48 0.48
N ASP A 69 -55.35 -24.21 0.77
CA ASP A 69 -54.96 -25.56 0.34
C ASP A 69 -54.31 -25.69 -1.05
N VAL A 70 -52.97 -25.76 -1.08
CA VAL A 70 -52.18 -26.98 -1.34
C VAL A 70 -50.80 -26.78 -0.69
N LEU A 71 -50.36 -27.72 0.16
CA LEU A 71 -48.95 -27.84 0.57
C LEU A 71 -48.16 -28.34 -0.64
N ASP A 72 -47.75 -27.41 -1.48
CA ASP A 72 -46.71 -27.62 -2.47
C ASP A 72 -45.38 -27.40 -1.75
N THR A 73 -44.60 -28.46 -1.57
CA THR A 73 -43.19 -28.31 -1.23
C THR A 73 -42.47 -27.85 -2.48
N ASP A 74 -42.69 -26.58 -2.83
CA ASP A 74 -41.78 -25.80 -3.64
C ASP A 74 -40.44 -25.81 -2.89
N THR A 75 -39.57 -26.74 -3.27
CA THR A 75 -38.14 -26.53 -3.18
C THR A 75 -37.84 -25.34 -4.07
N ALA A 76 -38.09 -24.14 -3.53
CA ALA A 76 -37.69 -22.89 -4.13
C ALA A 76 -36.21 -23.06 -4.48
N ASP A 77 -35.93 -22.97 -5.79
CA ASP A 77 -34.63 -22.62 -6.34
C ASP A 77 -34.24 -21.27 -5.72
N ALA A 78 -33.82 -21.31 -4.46
CA ALA A 78 -33.24 -20.17 -3.79
C ALA A 78 -31.93 -19.93 -4.53
N SER A 79 -31.95 -18.94 -5.43
CA SER A 79 -30.74 -18.46 -6.08
C SER A 79 -29.69 -18.27 -5.00
N PRO A 80 -28.45 -18.75 -5.21
CA PRO A 80 -27.42 -18.63 -4.20
C PRO A 80 -27.30 -17.18 -3.75
N PRO A 81 -27.13 -16.92 -2.44
CA PRO A 81 -27.10 -15.57 -1.90
C PRO A 81 -26.05 -14.72 -2.63
N ASP A 82 -26.40 -13.45 -2.88
CA ASP A 82 -25.48 -12.51 -3.51
C ASP A 82 -24.19 -12.40 -2.69
N PRO A 83 -23.02 -12.38 -3.33
CA PRO A 83 -21.77 -12.34 -2.59
C PRO A 83 -21.61 -11.03 -1.82
N THR A 84 -21.11 -11.15 -0.60
CA THR A 84 -21.11 -10.04 0.34
C THR A 84 -20.10 -8.96 -0.05
N PRO A 85 -20.52 -7.69 -0.21
CA PRO A 85 -19.61 -6.56 -0.37
C PRO A 85 -18.77 -6.35 0.88
N VAL A 86 -17.45 -6.16 0.69
CA VAL A 86 -16.50 -5.97 1.79
C VAL A 86 -15.62 -4.75 1.55
N CYS A 87 -15.28 -4.08 2.64
CA CYS A 87 -14.13 -3.19 2.70
C CYS A 87 -12.92 -3.93 3.27
N VAL A 88 -11.71 -3.46 2.99
CA VAL A 88 -10.46 -4.05 3.50
C VAL A 88 -9.67 -3.03 4.32
N ALA A 89 -9.50 -3.32 5.62
CA ALA A 89 -8.54 -2.61 6.47
C ALA A 89 -7.19 -3.30 6.33
N ILE A 90 -6.12 -2.56 6.06
CA ILE A 90 -4.80 -3.14 5.79
C ILE A 90 -3.79 -2.62 6.79
N ARG A 91 -3.16 -3.55 7.50
CA ARG A 91 -2.04 -3.25 8.38
C ARG A 91 -0.77 -2.99 7.59
N GLY A 92 -0.17 -1.81 7.76
CA GLY A 92 1.13 -1.50 7.15
C GLY A 92 2.24 -2.42 7.66
N ASN A 93 3.14 -2.85 6.77
CA ASN A 93 4.21 -3.81 7.07
C ASN A 93 5.56 -3.44 6.39
N GLY A 94 5.77 -2.16 6.10
CA GLY A 94 7.01 -1.64 5.52
C GLY A 94 7.42 -2.34 4.22
N GLU A 95 8.59 -2.98 4.25
CA GLU A 95 9.22 -3.69 3.15
C GLU A 95 8.52 -5.00 2.75
N LEU A 96 7.61 -5.51 3.59
CA LEU A 96 6.87 -6.75 3.36
C LEU A 96 5.56 -6.52 2.58
N ILE A 97 5.39 -5.34 1.96
CA ILE A 97 4.16 -4.90 1.24
C ILE A 97 3.63 -5.91 0.22
N THR A 98 4.50 -6.76 -0.34
CA THR A 98 4.11 -7.82 -1.28
C THR A 98 3.14 -8.84 -0.65
N ALA A 99 3.19 -9.02 0.67
CA ALA A 99 2.20 -9.81 1.40
C ALA A 99 0.77 -9.26 1.19
N HIS A 100 0.62 -7.93 1.12
CA HIS A 100 -0.70 -7.33 0.90
C HIS A 100 -1.30 -7.76 -0.42
N PHE A 101 -0.51 -7.75 -1.49
CA PHE A 101 -1.02 -8.05 -2.84
C PHE A 101 -1.47 -9.52 -2.95
N ALA A 102 -0.72 -10.44 -2.36
CA ALA A 102 -1.10 -11.85 -2.33
C ALA A 102 -2.38 -12.08 -1.50
N ALA A 103 -2.48 -11.50 -0.31
CA ALA A 103 -3.69 -11.61 0.51
C ALA A 103 -4.92 -10.98 -0.18
N LEU A 104 -4.78 -9.75 -0.71
CA LEU A 104 -5.86 -9.06 -1.41
C LEU A 104 -6.28 -9.78 -2.68
N ALA A 105 -5.36 -10.43 -3.40
CA ALA A 105 -5.72 -11.27 -4.53
C ALA A 105 -6.68 -12.38 -4.09
N ARG A 106 -6.39 -13.06 -2.97
CA ARG A 106 -7.25 -14.13 -2.46
C ARG A 106 -8.57 -13.61 -1.91
N ILE A 107 -8.56 -12.49 -1.20
CA ILE A 107 -9.78 -11.84 -0.70
C ILE A 107 -10.68 -11.43 -1.88
N ALA A 108 -10.11 -10.84 -2.94
CA ALA A 108 -10.85 -10.44 -4.14
C ALA A 108 -11.47 -11.64 -4.88
N GLU A 109 -10.73 -12.74 -5.03
CA GLU A 109 -11.29 -13.99 -5.58
C GLU A 109 -12.44 -14.55 -4.73
N THR A 110 -12.34 -14.38 -3.41
CA THR A 110 -13.30 -14.96 -2.46
C THR A 110 -14.55 -14.10 -2.32
N TYR A 111 -14.45 -12.77 -2.35
CA TYR A 111 -15.55 -11.86 -2.02
C TYR A 111 -15.90 -10.85 -3.14
N GLY A 112 -15.17 -10.86 -4.25
CA GLY A 112 -15.34 -9.89 -5.34
C GLY A 112 -14.60 -8.57 -5.13
N PRO A 113 -14.86 -7.55 -5.96
CA PRO A 113 -14.29 -6.21 -5.83
C PRO A 113 -14.64 -5.55 -4.49
N PHE A 114 -13.75 -4.72 -3.96
CA PHE A 114 -13.94 -4.08 -2.66
C PHE A 114 -14.83 -2.84 -2.77
N GLU A 115 -15.51 -2.50 -1.68
CA GLU A 115 -16.29 -1.25 -1.57
C GLU A 115 -15.48 -0.13 -0.90
N GLY A 116 -14.41 -0.49 -0.19
CA GLY A 116 -13.50 0.45 0.44
C GLY A 116 -12.19 -0.16 0.88
N VAL A 117 -11.19 0.70 1.09
CA VAL A 117 -9.85 0.33 1.53
C VAL A 117 -9.30 1.39 2.47
N ALA A 118 -8.60 0.98 3.53
CA ALA A 118 -7.91 1.90 4.41
C ALA A 118 -6.55 1.35 4.86
N GLY A 119 -5.59 2.25 5.07
CA GLY A 119 -4.27 1.88 5.56
C GLY A 119 -3.32 3.07 5.66
N GLY A 120 -2.44 3.00 6.66
CA GLY A 120 -1.29 3.90 6.83
C GLY A 120 0.03 3.27 6.35
N SER A 121 1.06 4.09 6.17
CA SER A 121 2.41 3.64 5.77
C SER A 121 2.38 2.94 4.39
N SER A 122 3.05 1.80 4.24
CA SER A 122 3.01 0.92 3.06
C SER A 122 1.58 0.54 2.65
N ALA A 123 0.64 0.42 3.60
CA ALA A 123 -0.75 0.15 3.26
C ALA A 123 -1.41 1.30 2.50
N SER A 124 -0.90 2.54 2.59
CA SER A 124 -1.37 3.65 1.75
C SER A 124 -0.97 3.50 0.28
N ILE A 125 0.19 2.91 0.01
CA ILE A 125 0.59 2.49 -1.35
C ILE A 125 -0.36 1.40 -1.83
N THR A 126 -0.68 0.43 -0.98
CA THR A 126 -1.65 -0.61 -1.31
C THR A 126 -3.05 -0.03 -1.57
N SER A 127 -3.52 0.94 -0.78
CA SER A 127 -4.79 1.65 -1.00
C SER A 127 -4.82 2.37 -2.35
N PHE A 128 -3.73 3.06 -2.70
CA PHE A 128 -3.58 3.73 -4.00
C PHE A 128 -3.69 2.73 -5.17
N LEU A 129 -2.93 1.63 -5.12
CA LEU A 129 -2.95 0.61 -6.15
C LEU A 129 -4.30 -0.10 -6.24
N THR A 130 -4.92 -0.34 -5.08
CA THR A 130 -6.26 -0.92 -4.98
C THR A 130 -7.28 -0.04 -5.68
N GLU A 131 -7.34 1.26 -5.37
CA GLU A 131 -8.25 2.18 -6.03
C GLU A 131 -7.93 2.31 -7.53
N SER A 132 -6.65 2.27 -7.91
CA SER A 132 -6.23 2.28 -9.32
C SER A 132 -6.76 1.07 -10.09
N MET A 133 -6.69 -0.14 -9.50
CA MET A 133 -7.25 -1.35 -10.11
C MET A 133 -8.79 -1.30 -10.19
N HIS A 134 -9.45 -0.63 -9.23
CA HIS A 134 -10.91 -0.43 -9.27
C HIS A 134 -11.35 0.51 -10.40
N MET A 135 -10.44 1.34 -10.92
CA MET A 135 -10.68 2.19 -12.08
C MET A 135 -10.46 1.48 -13.42
N HIS A 136 -9.89 0.27 -13.41
CA HIS A 136 -9.58 -0.44 -14.66
C HIS A 136 -10.86 -0.60 -15.51
N PRO A 137 -10.89 -0.14 -16.77
CA PRO A 137 -12.12 -0.09 -17.59
C PRO A 137 -12.82 -1.45 -17.73
N LEU A 138 -12.01 -2.51 -17.79
CA LEU A 138 -12.49 -3.89 -17.88
C LEU A 138 -12.60 -4.59 -16.53
N LEU A 139 -12.56 -3.93 -15.37
CA LEU A 139 -12.75 -4.65 -14.11
C LEU A 139 -14.17 -5.23 -14.01
N ARG A 140 -15.18 -4.44 -14.41
CA ARG A 140 -16.59 -4.78 -14.28
C ARG A 140 -17.27 -5.20 -15.60
N ARG A 141 -16.54 -5.24 -16.72
CA ARG A 141 -17.10 -5.52 -18.06
C ARG A 141 -16.53 -6.78 -18.69
N CYS A 142 -17.33 -7.82 -18.83
CA CYS A 142 -16.95 -9.12 -19.37
C CYS A 142 -17.47 -9.27 -20.82
N GLY A 143 -16.67 -8.84 -21.79
CA GLY A 143 -17.09 -8.72 -23.18
C GLY A 143 -18.13 -7.60 -23.35
N GLU A 144 -19.32 -7.95 -23.86
CA GLU A 144 -20.42 -6.99 -24.05
C GLU A 144 -21.36 -6.85 -22.84
N ARG A 145 -21.15 -7.63 -21.77
CA ARG A 145 -21.98 -7.62 -20.56
C ARG A 145 -21.22 -7.14 -19.33
N ASP A 146 -21.96 -6.84 -18.27
CA ASP A 146 -21.37 -6.70 -16.95
C ASP A 146 -20.85 -8.06 -16.44
N CYS A 147 -19.70 -8.01 -15.77
CA CYS A 147 -19.17 -9.15 -15.04
C CYS A 147 -20.06 -9.44 -13.82
N THR A 148 -20.24 -10.72 -13.52
CA THR A 148 -20.69 -11.13 -12.19
C THR A 148 -19.65 -10.68 -11.15
N ARG A 149 -20.08 -10.60 -9.88
CA ARG A 149 -19.16 -10.23 -8.79
C ARG A 149 -17.97 -11.20 -8.65
N ALA A 150 -18.20 -12.49 -8.90
CA ALA A 150 -17.14 -13.50 -8.91
C ALA A 150 -16.13 -13.29 -10.06
N GLU A 151 -16.61 -12.99 -11.27
CA GLU A 151 -15.74 -12.70 -12.42
C GLU A 151 -14.92 -11.43 -12.22
N ALA A 152 -15.55 -10.37 -11.71
CA ALA A 152 -14.85 -9.13 -11.35
C ALA A 152 -13.83 -9.38 -10.22
N GLY A 153 -14.15 -10.25 -9.27
CA GLY A 153 -13.25 -10.71 -8.22
C GLY A 153 -12.04 -11.46 -8.76
N ALA A 154 -12.25 -12.38 -9.70
CA ALA A 154 -11.17 -13.11 -10.38
C ALA A 154 -10.25 -12.15 -11.16
N ARG A 155 -10.84 -11.15 -11.85
CA ARG A 155 -10.06 -10.11 -12.56
C ARG A 155 -9.26 -9.25 -11.59
N LEU A 156 -9.86 -8.76 -10.51
CA LEU A 156 -9.13 -8.01 -9.48
C LEU A 156 -8.01 -8.85 -8.85
N GLY A 157 -8.28 -10.14 -8.57
CA GLY A 157 -7.29 -11.10 -8.10
C GLY A 157 -6.11 -11.26 -9.06
N LEU A 158 -6.39 -11.34 -10.36
CA LEU A 158 -5.35 -11.37 -11.40
C LEU A 158 -4.54 -10.07 -11.44
N LEU A 159 -5.18 -8.90 -11.33
CA LEU A 159 -4.47 -7.61 -11.31
C LEU A 159 -3.49 -7.53 -10.13
N TYR A 160 -3.89 -7.93 -8.92
CA TYR A 160 -2.99 -8.01 -7.77
C TYR A 160 -1.82 -8.96 -8.00
N LYS A 161 -2.07 -10.16 -8.55
CA LYS A 161 -0.98 -11.11 -8.86
C LYS A 161 -0.05 -10.56 -9.93
N SER A 162 -0.57 -9.85 -10.92
CA SER A 162 0.24 -9.28 -11.98
C SER A 162 1.17 -8.15 -11.51
N LEU A 163 1.00 -7.60 -10.29
CA LEU A 163 2.01 -6.74 -9.68
C LEU A 163 3.36 -7.45 -9.56
N PHE A 164 3.39 -8.76 -9.33
CA PHE A 164 4.64 -9.53 -9.32
C PHE A 164 5.22 -9.67 -10.73
N GLY A 165 4.36 -9.78 -11.75
CA GLY A 165 4.77 -9.70 -13.15
C GLY A 165 5.35 -8.35 -13.51
N TYR A 166 4.74 -7.27 -13.00
CA TYR A 166 5.23 -5.91 -13.16
C TYR A 166 6.63 -5.81 -12.53
N LEU A 167 6.78 -6.18 -11.26
CA LEU A 167 8.08 -6.15 -10.58
C LEU A 167 9.14 -6.98 -11.32
N GLY A 168 8.78 -8.16 -11.84
CA GLY A 168 9.66 -9.00 -12.64
C GLY A 168 10.10 -8.33 -13.94
N ALA A 169 9.18 -7.76 -14.72
CA ALA A 169 9.50 -7.07 -15.97
C ALA A 169 10.33 -5.80 -15.76
N MET A 170 10.27 -5.21 -14.56
CA MET A 170 11.06 -4.05 -14.20
C MET A 170 12.54 -4.39 -13.90
N THR A 171 12.86 -5.65 -13.57
CA THR A 171 14.24 -6.07 -13.21
C THR A 171 15.27 -5.90 -14.32
N GLU A 172 14.82 -5.85 -15.58
CA GLU A 172 15.68 -5.68 -16.75
C GLU A 172 15.95 -4.20 -17.10
N ARG A 173 15.45 -3.24 -16.30
CA ARG A 173 15.47 -1.79 -16.62
C ARG A 173 15.71 -0.90 -15.38
N ASP A 174 16.08 0.37 -15.62
CA ASP A 174 16.59 1.35 -14.65
C ASP A 174 15.76 1.56 -13.35
N GLU A 175 14.48 1.22 -13.35
CA GLU A 175 13.52 1.52 -12.26
C GLU A 175 13.43 0.43 -11.16
N ALA A 176 13.57 -0.87 -11.46
CA ALA A 176 13.66 -1.89 -10.38
C ALA A 176 15.04 -1.89 -9.71
N VAL A 177 16.06 -1.51 -10.47
CA VAL A 177 17.41 -1.34 -9.96
C VAL A 177 17.45 -0.26 -8.86
N ALA A 178 16.52 0.70 -8.91
CA ALA A 178 16.47 1.83 -8.02
C ALA A 178 16.33 1.43 -6.53
N VAL A 179 15.28 0.70 -6.15
CA VAL A 179 15.04 0.40 -4.72
C VAL A 179 16.08 -0.59 -4.16
N GLY A 180 16.62 -1.51 -4.97
CA GLY A 180 17.79 -2.32 -4.60
C GLY A 180 19.08 -1.50 -4.43
N ARG A 181 19.25 -0.43 -5.22
CA ARG A 181 20.42 0.45 -5.15
C ARG A 181 20.48 1.31 -3.89
N ILE A 182 19.36 1.67 -3.25
CA ILE A 182 19.42 2.39 -1.95
C ILE A 182 20.13 1.55 -0.89
N LEU A 183 19.91 0.23 -0.87
CA LEU A 183 20.63 -0.68 0.03
C LEU A 183 22.11 -0.80 -0.39
N ALA A 184 22.37 -0.85 -1.69
CA ALA A 184 23.72 -0.78 -2.22
C ALA A 184 24.43 0.54 -1.86
N VAL A 185 23.72 1.65 -1.58
CA VAL A 185 24.35 2.89 -1.07
C VAL A 185 25.14 2.60 0.20
N VAL A 186 24.63 1.75 1.10
CA VAL A 186 25.32 1.42 2.36
C VAL A 186 26.60 0.65 2.07
N GLU A 187 26.54 -0.37 1.21
CA GLU A 187 27.69 -1.17 0.81
C GLU A 187 28.72 -0.31 0.07
N LEU A 188 28.30 0.47 -0.92
CA LEU A 188 29.13 1.42 -1.66
C LEU A 188 29.77 2.46 -0.72
N ALA A 189 29.04 2.93 0.29
CA ALA A 189 29.56 3.87 1.27
C ALA A 189 30.63 3.23 2.17
N GLN A 190 30.47 1.95 2.52
CA GLN A 190 31.48 1.19 3.25
C GLN A 190 32.72 0.92 2.38
N GLU A 191 32.54 0.50 1.13
CA GLU A 191 33.61 0.25 0.16
C GLU A 191 34.45 1.50 -0.12
N ARG A 192 33.80 2.67 -0.16
CA ARG A 192 34.48 3.98 -0.30
C ARG A 192 35.18 4.44 0.98
N GLY A 193 35.18 3.65 2.05
CA GLY A 193 35.88 3.95 3.30
C GLY A 193 35.30 5.13 4.08
N ILE A 194 34.02 5.50 3.85
CA ILE A 194 33.41 6.70 4.46
C ILE A 194 33.42 6.60 5.99
N GLY A 195 33.10 5.42 6.53
CA GLY A 195 33.17 5.16 7.97
C GLY A 195 34.57 5.31 8.56
N GLU A 196 35.60 4.94 7.82
CA GLU A 196 37.01 5.06 8.27
C GLU A 196 37.46 6.52 8.28
N LEU A 197 37.04 7.30 7.27
CA LEU A 197 37.27 8.75 7.23
C LEU A 197 36.63 9.44 8.44
N ILE A 198 35.38 9.09 8.77
CA ILE A 198 34.67 9.60 9.96
C ILE A 198 35.39 9.20 11.24
N ALA A 199 35.73 7.92 11.41
CA ALA A 199 36.43 7.42 12.60
C ALA A 199 37.81 8.07 12.80
N SER A 200 38.44 8.52 11.70
CA SER A 200 39.74 9.20 11.70
C SER A 200 39.64 10.72 11.82
N GLY A 201 38.44 11.29 12.01
CA GLY A 201 38.22 12.74 12.10
C GLY A 201 38.38 13.50 10.77
N ARG A 202 38.43 12.80 9.63
CA ARG A 202 38.62 13.38 8.28
C ARG A 202 37.26 13.78 7.67
N PHE A 203 36.50 14.60 8.39
CA PHE A 203 35.10 14.91 8.05
C PHE A 203 34.91 15.61 6.70
N THR A 204 35.86 16.46 6.26
CA THR A 204 35.78 17.09 4.95
C THR A 204 35.87 16.08 3.81
N GLU A 205 36.71 15.06 3.97
CA GLU A 205 36.90 14.01 2.96
C GLU A 205 35.72 13.03 2.99
N ALA A 206 35.23 12.69 4.19
CA ALA A 206 34.00 11.91 4.35
C ALA A 206 32.79 12.61 3.70
N PHE A 207 32.66 13.93 3.89
CA PHE A 207 31.66 14.76 3.22
C PHE A 207 31.75 14.65 1.69
N GLN A 208 32.95 14.84 1.12
CA GLN A 208 33.15 14.75 -0.33
C GLN A 208 32.80 13.36 -0.86
N ALA A 209 33.20 12.31 -0.16
CA ALA A 209 32.88 10.93 -0.52
C ALA A 209 31.37 10.64 -0.45
N LEU A 210 30.69 11.13 0.59
CA LEU A 210 29.23 11.03 0.74
C LEU A 210 28.50 11.75 -0.39
N VAL A 211 28.82 13.01 -0.65
CA VAL A 211 28.18 13.78 -1.74
C VAL A 211 28.42 13.09 -3.09
N THR A 212 29.66 12.69 -3.37
CA THR A 212 29.99 11.99 -4.63
C THR A 212 29.20 10.69 -4.79
N LEU A 213 29.01 9.93 -3.70
CA LEU A 213 28.21 8.71 -3.72
C LEU A 213 26.73 9.02 -3.95
N LEU A 214 26.19 9.95 -3.17
CA LEU A 214 24.76 10.29 -3.19
C LEU A 214 24.33 10.99 -4.49
N GLU A 215 25.26 11.60 -5.21
CA GLU A 215 25.04 12.20 -6.53
C GLU A 215 25.40 11.28 -7.70
N SER A 216 25.83 10.04 -7.44
CA SER A 216 26.13 9.13 -8.55
C SER A 216 24.87 8.84 -9.35
N ASP A 217 25.03 8.66 -10.67
CA ASP A 217 23.93 8.31 -11.57
C ASP A 217 23.17 7.05 -11.14
N ASP A 218 23.82 6.20 -10.34
CA ASP A 218 23.22 4.99 -9.80
C ASP A 218 22.06 5.31 -8.84
N VAL A 219 22.20 6.33 -7.98
CA VAL A 219 21.33 6.51 -6.80
C VAL A 219 20.68 7.89 -6.71
N LYS A 220 21.13 8.88 -7.48
CA LYS A 220 20.72 10.30 -7.35
C LYS A 220 19.21 10.53 -7.40
N ASP A 221 18.45 9.73 -8.16
CA ASP A 221 17.00 9.91 -8.31
C ASP A 221 16.21 9.43 -7.08
N LEU A 222 16.87 8.68 -6.20
CA LEU A 222 16.30 8.07 -5.00
C LEU A 222 16.80 8.70 -3.72
N VAL A 223 17.91 9.42 -3.79
CA VAL A 223 18.43 10.17 -2.66
C VAL A 223 17.60 11.41 -2.47
N ASN A 224 17.13 11.62 -1.25
CA ASN A 224 16.44 12.85 -0.88
C ASN A 224 17.37 14.06 -1.11
N PRO A 225 17.00 15.02 -1.99
CA PRO A 225 17.84 16.19 -2.25
C PRO A 225 18.08 17.05 -1.00
N GLU A 226 17.20 16.99 0.00
CA GLU A 226 17.38 17.69 1.27
C GLU A 226 18.63 17.21 2.04
N VAL A 227 19.03 15.94 1.90
CA VAL A 227 20.27 15.41 2.50
C VAL A 227 21.48 16.07 1.85
N LEU A 228 21.47 16.22 0.52
CA LEU A 228 22.56 16.87 -0.22
C LEU A 228 22.67 18.35 0.16
N THR A 229 21.54 19.05 0.24
CA THR A 229 21.49 20.44 0.70
C THR A 229 22.02 20.57 2.12
N LEU A 230 21.57 19.71 3.06
CA LEU A 230 22.05 19.70 4.45
C LEU A 230 23.57 19.51 4.52
N LEU A 231 24.12 18.56 3.77
CA LEU A 231 25.56 18.29 3.79
C LEU A 231 26.36 19.46 3.22
N ARG A 232 25.90 20.06 2.13
CA ARG A 232 26.58 21.18 1.43
C ARG A 232 26.58 22.46 2.24
N ASP A 233 25.42 22.79 2.81
CA ASP A 233 25.20 24.03 3.55
C ASP A 233 25.49 23.86 5.05
N SER A 234 26.03 22.71 5.45
CA SER A 234 26.27 22.37 6.85
C SER A 234 27.21 23.39 7.53
N PRO A 235 26.76 24.07 8.60
CA PRO A 235 27.64 24.93 9.40
C PRO A 235 28.63 24.13 10.26
N ASP A 236 28.31 22.86 10.55
CA ASP A 236 29.21 21.91 11.22
C ASP A 236 29.18 20.56 10.50
N LYS A 237 30.16 20.36 9.62
CA LYS A 237 30.31 19.11 8.86
C LYS A 237 30.50 17.89 9.76
N THR A 238 31.09 18.05 10.94
CA THR A 238 31.33 16.93 11.87
C THR A 238 30.01 16.31 12.30
N LYS A 239 29.03 17.14 12.68
CA LYS A 239 27.71 16.68 13.12
C LYS A 239 26.91 16.05 11.98
N HIS A 240 26.64 16.80 10.92
CA HIS A 240 25.75 16.30 9.86
C HIS A 240 26.32 15.13 9.06
N VAL A 241 27.64 15.07 8.81
CA VAL A 241 28.25 13.90 8.17
C VAL A 241 28.10 12.66 9.05
N THR A 242 28.33 12.80 10.36
CA THR A 242 28.20 11.69 11.32
C THR A 242 26.74 11.22 11.39
N ASP A 243 25.78 12.14 11.45
CA ASP A 243 24.36 11.81 11.52
C ASP A 243 23.86 11.11 10.25
N VAL A 244 24.21 11.63 9.08
CA VAL A 244 23.83 11.02 7.79
C VAL A 244 24.48 9.65 7.64
N TRP A 245 25.75 9.49 8.06
CA TRP A 245 26.42 8.19 8.08
C TRP A 245 25.76 7.20 9.04
N ASN A 246 25.37 7.64 10.24
CA ASN A 246 24.66 6.80 11.19
C ASN A 246 23.30 6.37 10.64
N ALA A 247 22.58 7.28 9.96
CA ALA A 247 21.33 6.98 9.28
C ALA A 247 21.50 5.93 8.16
N LEU A 248 22.56 6.07 7.36
CA LEU A 248 22.93 5.08 6.32
C LEU A 248 23.21 3.72 6.94
N LYS A 249 23.97 3.65 8.03
CA LYS A 249 24.29 2.39 8.71
C LYS A 249 23.08 1.71 9.33
N SER A 250 22.12 2.49 9.82
CA SER A 250 20.88 1.97 10.42
C SER A 250 19.76 1.80 9.40
N PHE A 251 20.02 2.05 8.12
CA PHE A 251 19.00 2.02 7.07
C PHE A 251 18.35 0.63 6.97
N GLY A 252 17.02 0.60 6.93
CA GLY A 252 16.23 -0.64 6.96
C GLY A 252 16.09 -1.30 8.35
N GLY A 253 16.67 -0.73 9.41
CA GLY A 253 16.61 -1.30 10.76
C GLY A 253 15.33 -1.03 11.54
N PHE A 254 14.33 -0.34 10.96
CA PHE A 254 13.03 0.06 11.55
C PHE A 254 13.01 0.20 13.08
N SER A 255 13.97 0.96 13.62
CA SER A 255 14.09 1.23 15.05
C SER A 255 13.86 2.70 15.31
N ALA A 256 12.97 3.00 16.25
CA ALA A 256 12.67 4.35 16.69
C ALA A 256 13.20 4.57 18.11
N ALA A 257 14.51 4.76 18.23
CA ALA A 257 15.19 4.92 19.52
C ALA A 257 15.49 6.38 19.89
N ASP A 258 15.47 7.30 18.91
CA ASP A 258 15.93 8.67 19.08
C ASP A 258 15.01 9.64 18.30
N PRO A 259 14.54 10.76 18.89
CA PRO A 259 13.71 11.75 18.21
C PRO A 259 14.35 12.38 16.96
N ILE A 260 15.65 12.19 16.74
CA ILE A 260 16.36 12.70 15.54
C ILE A 260 15.70 12.21 14.25
N ILE A 261 15.03 11.05 14.29
CA ILE A 261 14.30 10.49 13.15
C ILE A 261 13.20 11.41 12.62
N PHE A 262 12.68 12.34 13.44
CA PHE A 262 11.67 13.29 13.02
C PHE A 262 12.27 14.55 12.38
N VAL A 263 13.47 14.96 12.77
CA VAL A 263 14.06 16.23 12.31
C VAL A 263 15.13 16.05 11.23
N ARG A 264 15.87 14.94 11.23
CA ARG A 264 16.92 14.68 10.23
C ARG A 264 16.30 14.29 8.90
N PRO A 265 16.71 14.90 7.76
CA PRO A 265 16.27 14.46 6.45
C PRO A 265 16.55 12.97 6.27
N GLY A 266 15.53 12.23 5.86
CA GLY A 266 15.72 10.83 5.53
C GLY A 266 16.39 10.67 4.17
N LEU A 267 16.98 9.50 3.92
CA LEU A 267 17.75 9.23 2.72
C LEU A 267 16.89 9.01 1.48
N VAL A 268 15.63 8.56 1.66
CA VAL A 268 14.74 8.20 0.55
C VAL A 268 14.00 9.43 0.04
N HIS A 269 14.04 9.63 -1.27
CA HIS A 269 13.23 10.61 -1.98
C HIS A 269 11.81 10.09 -2.18
N PHE A 270 10.95 10.24 -1.17
CA PHE A 270 9.57 9.73 -1.20
C PHE A 270 8.70 10.33 -2.31
N ALA A 271 8.97 11.56 -2.75
CA ALA A 271 8.29 12.13 -3.92
C ALA A 271 8.69 11.42 -5.22
N GLY A 272 9.97 11.07 -5.37
CA GLY A 272 10.45 10.21 -6.46
C GLY A 272 9.83 8.81 -6.41
N LEU A 273 9.78 8.19 -5.23
CA LEU A 273 9.11 6.90 -5.03
C LEU A 273 7.61 6.98 -5.38
N ALA A 274 6.92 8.04 -4.95
CA ALA A 274 5.51 8.28 -5.28
C ALA A 274 5.33 8.37 -6.80
N ARG A 275 6.21 9.05 -7.54
CA ARG A 275 6.20 9.08 -9.01
C ARG A 275 6.27 7.67 -9.61
N GLN A 276 7.18 6.83 -9.13
CA GLN A 276 7.31 5.44 -9.61
C GLN A 276 6.05 4.62 -9.35
N ILE A 277 5.50 4.71 -8.15
CA ILE A 277 4.23 4.07 -7.78
C ILE A 277 3.08 4.61 -8.66
N GLY A 278 3.10 5.91 -8.96
CA GLY A 278 2.16 6.58 -9.86
C GLY A 278 2.10 5.98 -11.26
N ARG A 279 3.23 5.54 -11.80
CA ARG A 279 3.31 4.82 -13.08
C ARG A 279 2.60 3.48 -12.99
N ILE A 280 2.82 2.72 -11.92
CA ILE A 280 2.14 1.44 -11.66
C ILE A 280 0.62 1.69 -11.58
N GLY A 281 0.19 2.66 -10.78
CA GLY A 281 -1.23 3.01 -10.67
C GLY A 281 -1.84 3.46 -12.00
N SER A 282 -1.12 4.25 -12.79
CA SER A 282 -1.60 4.73 -14.11
C SER A 282 -1.79 3.58 -15.10
N PHE A 283 -0.88 2.60 -15.10
CA PHE A 283 -1.00 1.39 -15.91
C PHE A 283 -2.27 0.60 -15.55
N TYR A 284 -2.50 0.34 -14.25
CA TYR A 284 -3.69 -0.40 -13.80
C TYR A 284 -5.00 0.39 -13.90
N ALA A 285 -4.94 1.72 -13.85
CA ALA A 285 -6.12 2.57 -14.03
C ALA A 285 -6.52 2.75 -15.51
N GLY A 286 -5.70 2.27 -16.45
CA GLY A 286 -5.94 2.43 -17.89
C GLY A 286 -5.65 3.84 -18.42
N TYR A 287 -4.78 4.61 -17.76
CA TYR A 287 -4.30 5.89 -18.29
C TYR A 287 -3.21 5.68 -19.34
N GLY A 288 -3.03 6.63 -20.27
CA GLY A 288 -2.06 6.52 -21.37
C GLY A 288 -2.59 5.76 -22.58
N ALA A 289 -1.71 5.20 -23.42
CA ALA A 289 -2.12 4.31 -24.52
C ALA A 289 -2.71 3.00 -23.97
N TYR A 290 -4.02 2.98 -23.79
CA TYR A 290 -4.78 1.82 -23.34
C TYR A 290 -5.20 0.95 -24.52
N ASP A 291 -4.66 -0.27 -24.60
CA ASP A 291 -5.09 -1.29 -25.56
C ASP A 291 -6.18 -2.17 -24.95
N GLU A 292 -7.44 -1.78 -25.17
CA GLU A 292 -8.61 -2.50 -24.64
C GLU A 292 -8.64 -3.96 -25.12
N ALA A 293 -8.26 -4.24 -26.37
CA ALA A 293 -8.31 -5.58 -26.94
C ALA A 293 -7.27 -6.50 -26.29
N ALA A 294 -6.03 -6.02 -26.12
CA ALA A 294 -4.99 -6.79 -25.45
C ALA A 294 -5.29 -6.99 -23.96
N TRP A 295 -5.83 -5.98 -23.27
CA TRP A 295 -6.27 -6.11 -21.89
C TRP A 295 -7.44 -7.09 -21.74
N SER A 296 -8.42 -7.05 -22.65
CA SER A 296 -9.53 -8.02 -22.64
C SER A 296 -8.99 -9.42 -22.84
N ALA A 297 -8.12 -9.65 -23.83
CA ALA A 297 -7.51 -10.96 -24.08
C ALA A 297 -6.76 -11.49 -22.85
N PHE A 298 -6.00 -10.64 -22.15
CA PHE A 298 -5.32 -11.02 -20.91
C PHE A 298 -6.30 -11.34 -19.78
N LEU A 299 -7.26 -10.46 -19.49
CA LEU A 299 -8.19 -10.66 -18.38
C LEU A 299 -9.13 -11.85 -18.63
N ASP A 300 -9.66 -12.00 -19.84
CA ASP A 300 -10.56 -13.09 -20.22
C ASP A 300 -9.84 -14.44 -20.22
N GLY A 301 -8.61 -14.49 -20.73
CA GLY A 301 -7.82 -15.72 -20.81
C GLY A 301 -7.26 -16.17 -19.45
N CYS A 302 -6.95 -15.24 -18.56
CA CYS A 302 -6.12 -15.54 -17.38
C CYS A 302 -6.85 -15.42 -16.04
N ALA A 303 -7.94 -14.64 -15.93
CA ALA A 303 -8.54 -14.35 -14.62
C ALA A 303 -9.21 -15.58 -14.01
N GLY A 304 -10.09 -16.23 -14.75
CA GLY A 304 -10.80 -17.44 -14.30
C GLY A 304 -9.84 -18.61 -14.02
N PRO A 305 -9.02 -19.03 -14.99
CA PRO A 305 -8.03 -20.10 -14.78
C PRO A 305 -6.98 -19.80 -13.70
N GLY A 306 -6.74 -18.50 -13.44
CA GLY A 306 -5.79 -18.06 -12.43
C GLY A 306 -6.31 -18.12 -10.99
N VAL A 307 -7.61 -18.28 -10.74
CA VAL A 307 -8.19 -18.37 -9.38
C VAL A 307 -7.54 -19.51 -8.60
N GLY A 308 -7.17 -19.28 -7.33
CA GLY A 308 -6.48 -20.26 -6.50
C GLY A 308 -4.98 -20.42 -6.78
N LEU A 309 -4.40 -19.71 -7.75
CA LEU A 309 -2.99 -19.81 -8.13
C LEU A 309 -2.20 -18.54 -7.80
N LEU A 310 -0.92 -18.69 -7.43
CA LEU A 310 0.02 -17.56 -7.32
C LEU A 310 0.57 -17.15 -8.69
N TRP A 311 1.14 -15.95 -8.78
CA TRP A 311 1.64 -15.38 -10.04
C TRP A 311 2.56 -16.31 -10.84
N PRO A 312 3.56 -17.02 -10.28
CA PRO A 312 4.42 -17.90 -11.07
C PRO A 312 3.63 -18.98 -11.83
N SER A 313 2.57 -19.51 -11.23
CA SER A 313 1.69 -20.49 -11.87
C SER A 313 0.75 -19.82 -12.87
N VAL A 314 0.18 -18.66 -12.53
CA VAL A 314 -0.68 -17.89 -13.44
C VAL A 314 0.07 -17.49 -14.70
N ALA A 315 1.29 -16.97 -14.56
CA ALA A 315 2.11 -16.50 -15.66
C ALA A 315 2.43 -17.61 -16.68
N ALA A 316 2.40 -18.88 -16.27
CA ALA A 316 2.65 -20.04 -17.11
C ALA A 316 1.39 -20.61 -17.79
N LEU A 317 0.19 -20.14 -17.44
CA LEU A 317 -1.06 -20.59 -18.06
C LEU A 317 -1.07 -20.20 -19.55
N ASP A 318 -1.50 -21.14 -20.40
CA ASP A 318 -1.80 -20.83 -21.80
C ASP A 318 -3.08 -19.99 -21.88
N ALA A 319 -3.00 -18.90 -22.63
CA ALA A 319 -4.12 -18.03 -22.95
C ALA A 319 -4.12 -17.84 -24.47
N GLY A 320 -4.58 -18.83 -25.23
CA GLY A 320 -4.72 -18.70 -26.68
C GLY A 320 -3.37 -18.71 -27.41
N GLY A 321 -2.51 -19.68 -27.08
CA GLY A 321 -1.22 -19.91 -27.76
C GLY A 321 -0.05 -19.08 -27.24
N GLU A 322 -0.28 -18.20 -26.26
CA GLU A 322 0.75 -17.45 -25.53
C GLU A 322 0.49 -17.60 -24.04
N THR A 323 1.54 -17.49 -23.21
CA THR A 323 1.36 -17.53 -21.76
C THR A 323 0.79 -16.22 -21.23
N CYS A 324 0.05 -16.28 -20.13
CA CYS A 324 -0.44 -15.10 -19.42
C CYS A 324 0.68 -14.12 -19.05
N GLY A 325 1.86 -14.64 -18.68
CA GLY A 325 3.04 -13.83 -18.37
C GLY A 325 3.57 -13.08 -19.59
N ALA A 326 3.64 -13.74 -20.75
CA ALA A 326 4.06 -13.12 -22.00
C ALA A 326 3.08 -12.01 -22.45
N ARG A 327 1.77 -12.28 -22.38
CA ARG A 327 0.74 -11.28 -22.69
C ARG A 327 0.85 -10.05 -21.79
N PHE A 328 1.00 -10.27 -20.48
CA PHE A 328 1.16 -9.18 -19.52
C PHE A 328 2.43 -8.37 -19.78
N ALA A 329 3.57 -9.04 -20.04
CA ALA A 329 4.83 -8.37 -20.34
C ALA A 329 4.73 -7.51 -21.60
N ALA A 330 4.05 -8.00 -22.65
CA ALA A 330 3.81 -7.24 -23.88
C ALA A 330 2.93 -5.99 -23.64
N LEU A 331 1.83 -6.13 -22.89
CA LEU A 331 0.97 -5.01 -22.45
C LEU A 331 1.79 -3.93 -21.75
N LEU A 332 2.57 -4.34 -20.75
CA LEU A 332 3.38 -3.42 -19.96
C LEU A 332 4.47 -2.74 -20.81
N ALA A 333 5.16 -3.50 -21.66
CA ALA A 333 6.23 -2.95 -22.50
C ALA A 333 5.68 -1.90 -23.49
N ALA A 334 4.55 -2.19 -24.15
CA ALA A 334 3.90 -1.27 -25.07
C ALA A 334 3.42 0.00 -24.35
N TRP A 335 2.72 -0.15 -23.23
CA TRP A 335 2.25 0.98 -22.44
C TRP A 335 3.40 1.88 -21.97
N ARG A 336 4.49 1.29 -21.44
CA ARG A 336 5.65 2.04 -20.96
C ARG A 336 6.34 2.82 -22.07
N ALA A 337 6.49 2.21 -23.25
CA ALA A 337 7.13 2.85 -24.40
C ALA A 337 6.38 4.13 -24.83
N ASP A 338 5.07 4.19 -24.61
CA ASP A 338 4.25 5.37 -24.87
C ASP A 338 4.17 6.35 -23.69
N PHE A 339 3.93 5.84 -22.48
CA PHE A 339 3.64 6.68 -21.32
C PHE A 339 4.87 7.41 -20.79
N ILE A 340 6.00 6.73 -20.65
CA ILE A 340 7.20 7.29 -20.00
C ILE A 340 7.73 8.54 -20.72
N PRO A 341 7.84 8.57 -22.07
CA PRO A 341 8.28 9.78 -22.78
C PRO A 341 7.36 11.00 -22.64
N ARG A 342 6.10 10.80 -22.23
CA ARG A 342 5.07 11.85 -22.14
C ARG A 342 4.55 12.06 -20.73
N GLU A 343 5.14 11.41 -19.72
CA GLU A 343 4.64 11.34 -18.35
C GLU A 343 4.32 12.72 -17.76
N ASP A 344 5.13 13.74 -18.06
CA ASP A 344 4.95 15.10 -17.53
C ASP A 344 3.73 15.83 -18.13
N THR A 345 3.14 15.29 -19.21
CA THR A 345 1.98 15.86 -19.91
C THR A 345 0.78 14.91 -19.97
N ALA A 346 0.99 13.62 -19.70
CA ALA A 346 -0.06 12.62 -19.67
C ALA A 346 -0.86 12.72 -18.37
N GLN A 347 -2.14 12.33 -18.42
CA GLN A 347 -2.92 12.15 -17.20
C GLN A 347 -2.26 11.08 -16.33
N ASN A 348 -2.03 11.39 -15.06
CA ASN A 348 -1.36 10.51 -14.13
C ASN A 348 -2.25 10.20 -12.95
N ARG A 349 -2.26 8.94 -12.52
CA ARG A 349 -3.08 8.45 -11.42
C ARG A 349 -2.76 9.14 -10.08
N LEU A 350 -1.58 9.73 -9.94
CA LEU A 350 -1.21 10.53 -8.77
C LEU A 350 -2.01 11.83 -8.65
N ASP A 351 -2.49 12.39 -9.75
CA ASP A 351 -3.20 13.68 -9.74
C ASP A 351 -4.68 13.51 -9.36
N ASP A 352 -5.17 12.28 -9.32
CA ASP A 352 -6.49 11.97 -8.81
C ASP A 352 -6.54 12.13 -7.29
N ARG A 353 -7.73 12.42 -6.77
CA ARG A 353 -7.97 12.61 -5.34
C ARG A 353 -8.12 11.27 -4.62
N VAL A 354 -7.64 11.21 -3.38
CA VAL A 354 -7.87 10.06 -2.50
C VAL A 354 -9.36 9.82 -2.33
N GLY A 355 -9.80 8.60 -2.66
CA GLY A 355 -11.17 8.16 -2.48
C GLY A 355 -12.15 8.65 -3.55
N ALA A 356 -11.66 9.13 -4.69
CA ALA A 356 -12.49 9.57 -5.80
C ALA A 356 -13.22 8.41 -6.51
N HIS A 357 -12.65 7.21 -6.51
CA HIS A 357 -13.14 6.06 -7.28
C HIS A 357 -13.46 4.84 -6.43
N LEU A 358 -12.92 4.79 -5.21
CA LEU A 358 -13.23 3.81 -4.17
C LEU A 358 -13.38 4.56 -2.85
N ARG A 359 -14.05 4.01 -1.83
CA ARG A 359 -13.90 4.57 -0.48
C ARG A 359 -12.47 4.29 0.00
N ALA A 360 -11.57 5.26 -0.16
CA ALA A 360 -10.20 5.14 0.28
C ALA A 360 -9.93 6.09 1.44
N LEU A 361 -9.37 5.55 2.53
CA LEU A 361 -8.86 6.34 3.65
C LEU A 361 -7.35 6.13 3.77
N VAL A 362 -6.61 7.24 3.83
CA VAL A 362 -5.16 7.22 4.07
C VAL A 362 -4.87 7.91 5.39
N VAL A 363 -4.01 7.28 6.19
CA VAL A 363 -3.72 7.69 7.56
C VAL A 363 -2.37 8.39 7.65
N THR A 364 -2.26 9.43 8.46
CA THR A 364 -0.97 9.91 9.00
C THR A 364 -1.09 10.36 10.45
N SER A 365 0.01 10.38 11.18
CA SER A 365 0.10 11.07 12.47
C SER A 365 0.28 12.55 12.23
N VAL A 366 -0.42 13.37 13.01
CA VAL A 366 -0.42 14.82 12.85
C VAL A 366 -0.02 15.47 14.16
N LEU A 367 1.15 16.11 14.19
CA LEU A 367 1.54 17.01 15.27
C LEU A 367 0.75 18.31 15.11
N THR A 368 0.11 18.75 16.18
CA THR A 368 -0.69 19.97 16.22
C THR A 368 -0.23 20.90 17.34
N GLY A 369 -0.71 22.13 17.37
CA GLY A 369 -0.51 23.03 18.52
C GLY A 369 0.96 23.25 18.89
N GLN A 370 1.31 22.96 20.14
CA GLN A 370 2.68 23.14 20.63
C GLN A 370 3.63 22.10 20.04
N ALA A 371 3.18 20.88 19.76
CA ALA A 371 4.02 19.86 19.11
C ALA A 371 4.50 20.30 17.71
N ALA A 372 3.64 20.93 16.91
CA ALA A 372 4.03 21.47 15.59
C ALA A 372 5.06 22.60 15.72
N THR A 373 4.90 23.48 16.71
CA THR A 373 5.84 24.58 16.99
C THR A 373 7.19 24.06 17.50
N ALA A 374 7.15 23.05 18.38
CA ALA A 374 8.34 22.38 18.89
C ALA A 374 9.12 21.70 17.76
N PHE A 375 8.42 21.03 16.84
CA PHE A 375 9.03 20.47 15.64
C PHE A 375 9.75 21.53 14.79
N ALA A 376 9.08 22.64 14.45
CA ALA A 376 9.68 23.68 13.64
C ALA A 376 10.95 24.27 14.30
N THR A 377 10.91 24.47 15.62
CA THR A 377 12.05 24.93 16.41
C THR A 377 13.20 23.92 16.40
N ALA A 378 12.90 22.65 16.66
CA ALA A 378 13.87 21.57 16.67
C ALA A 378 14.52 21.39 15.29
N ARG A 379 13.72 21.47 14.22
CA ARG A 379 14.20 21.37 12.83
C ARG A 379 15.13 22.52 12.48
N ALA A 380 14.76 23.75 12.81
CA ALA A 380 15.61 24.92 12.57
C ALA A 380 16.96 24.82 13.31
N ALA A 381 16.92 24.41 14.58
CA ALA A 381 18.13 24.20 15.37
C ALA A 381 19.00 23.05 14.82
N TYR A 382 18.38 21.93 14.41
CA TYR A 382 19.07 20.81 13.77
C TYR A 382 19.82 21.25 12.51
N VAL A 383 19.15 21.95 11.58
CA VAL A 383 19.78 22.41 10.32
C VAL A 383 20.96 23.36 10.56
N GLN A 384 20.90 24.15 11.64
CA GLN A 384 22.00 25.04 12.04
C GLN A 384 23.10 24.31 12.85
N ALA A 385 23.04 22.98 12.94
CA ALA A 385 23.90 22.14 13.76
C ALA A 385 23.94 22.57 15.24
N GLY A 386 22.87 23.23 15.71
CA GLY A 386 22.68 23.66 17.08
C GLY A 386 22.22 22.53 17.99
N GLU A 387 22.14 22.80 19.29
CA GLU A 387 21.46 21.90 20.23
C GLU A 387 19.95 22.00 20.02
N TRP A 388 19.27 20.85 20.04
CA TRP A 388 17.83 20.77 19.81
C TRP A 388 17.21 19.72 20.74
N THR A 389 15.94 19.92 21.03
CA THR A 389 15.07 18.94 21.70
C THR A 389 13.72 18.97 21.00
N LEU A 390 12.98 17.86 21.09
CA LEU A 390 11.63 17.76 20.51
C LEU A 390 10.63 17.41 21.63
N PRO A 391 10.25 18.36 22.49
CA PRO A 391 9.24 18.11 23.51
C PRO A 391 7.86 18.02 22.85
N VAL A 392 7.25 16.84 22.90
CA VAL A 392 5.91 16.58 22.37
C VAL A 392 5.04 15.99 23.47
N ALA A 393 3.86 16.57 23.66
CA ALA A 393 2.79 15.97 24.44
C ALA A 393 1.93 15.11 23.51
N PHE A 394 1.65 13.87 23.89
CA PHE A 394 0.90 12.95 23.02
C PHE A 394 -0.55 13.41 22.74
N ASP A 395 -1.10 14.30 23.56
CA ASP A 395 -2.41 14.90 23.33
C ASP A 395 -2.45 15.83 22.10
N ASP A 396 -1.30 16.41 21.76
CA ASP A 396 -1.09 17.21 20.54
C ASP A 396 -0.85 16.33 19.30
N VAL A 397 -0.74 15.00 19.46
CA VAL A 397 -0.65 14.03 18.37
C VAL A 397 -2.06 13.53 18.03
N LYS A 398 -2.48 13.82 16.79
CA LYS A 398 -3.76 13.40 16.21
C LYS A 398 -3.56 12.35 15.12
N ILE A 399 -4.64 11.71 14.73
CA ILE A 399 -4.68 10.74 13.63
C ILE A 399 -5.43 11.38 12.48
N GLY A 400 -4.68 11.82 11.48
CA GLY A 400 -5.19 12.51 10.31
C GLY A 400 -5.62 11.53 9.24
N TYR A 401 -6.83 11.73 8.70
CA TYR A 401 -7.36 10.95 7.59
C TYR A 401 -7.56 11.82 6.35
N TRP A 402 -7.01 11.37 5.23
CA TRP A 402 -7.40 11.83 3.90
C TRP A 402 -8.41 10.87 3.28
N GLY A 403 -9.38 11.43 2.56
CA GLY A 403 -10.39 10.66 1.85
C GLY A 403 -11.52 11.55 1.35
N ARG A 404 -12.57 10.96 0.81
CA ARG A 404 -13.77 11.69 0.39
C ARG A 404 -14.39 12.38 1.61
N ALA A 405 -14.93 13.58 1.41
CA ALA A 405 -15.44 14.41 2.51
C ALA A 405 -16.46 13.68 3.39
N ILE A 406 -17.40 12.93 2.79
CA ILE A 406 -18.40 12.16 3.53
C ILE A 406 -17.77 11.07 4.39
N ASP A 407 -16.80 10.33 3.85
CA ASP A 407 -16.14 9.22 4.53
C ASP A 407 -15.32 9.72 5.72
N VAL A 408 -14.49 10.75 5.51
CA VAL A 408 -13.68 11.36 6.58
C VAL A 408 -14.55 12.03 7.63
N SER A 409 -15.68 12.64 7.24
CA SER A 409 -16.61 13.23 8.20
C SER A 409 -17.22 12.17 9.12
N GLY A 410 -17.52 10.98 8.59
CA GLY A 410 -17.99 9.83 9.38
C GLY A 410 -16.95 9.36 10.39
N VAL A 411 -15.69 9.25 9.96
CA VAL A 411 -14.52 8.90 10.82
C VAL A 411 -14.39 9.89 11.98
N VAL A 412 -14.36 11.18 11.70
CA VAL A 412 -14.16 12.23 12.73
C VAL A 412 -15.37 12.36 13.64
N ALA A 413 -16.59 12.19 13.12
CA ALA A 413 -17.80 12.21 13.92
C ALA A 413 -17.96 10.96 14.80
N ASN A 414 -17.17 9.91 14.55
CA ASN A 414 -17.28 8.62 15.21
C ASN A 414 -18.74 8.11 15.24
N THR A 415 -19.36 8.03 14.06
CA THR A 415 -20.79 7.73 13.90
C THR A 415 -21.26 6.42 14.53
N LYS A 416 -20.35 5.46 14.73
CA LYS A 416 -20.59 4.19 15.43
C LYS A 416 -20.39 4.27 16.95
N GLY A 417 -19.81 5.35 17.45
CA GLY A 417 -19.68 5.62 18.88
C GLY A 417 -18.60 4.79 19.59
N PHE A 418 -17.52 4.43 18.90
CA PHE A 418 -16.43 3.64 19.49
C PHE A 418 -15.75 4.42 20.64
N PRO A 419 -15.56 3.81 21.82
CA PRO A 419 -15.05 4.51 23.00
C PRO A 419 -13.51 4.60 23.05
N ASP A 420 -12.82 4.06 22.05
CA ASP A 420 -11.38 3.85 22.08
C ASP A 420 -10.56 5.14 21.85
N LEU A 421 -9.28 5.10 22.26
CA LEU A 421 -8.42 6.28 22.20
C LEU A 421 -8.15 6.74 20.76
N ARG A 422 -8.02 5.82 19.80
CA ARG A 422 -7.76 6.13 18.39
C ARG A 422 -8.92 6.88 17.76
N SER A 423 -10.15 6.42 17.94
CA SER A 423 -11.35 7.13 17.46
C SER A 423 -11.45 8.54 18.05
N SER A 424 -11.11 8.72 19.34
CA SER A 424 -11.10 10.04 19.99
C SER A 424 -10.03 11.02 19.45
N LYS A 425 -8.99 10.50 18.79
CA LYS A 425 -7.87 11.28 18.23
C LYS A 425 -8.04 11.58 16.74
N ALA A 426 -9.13 11.13 16.12
CA ALA A 426 -9.37 11.31 14.68
C ALA A 426 -9.46 12.79 14.28
N MET A 427 -8.85 13.12 13.15
CA MET A 427 -8.82 14.45 12.56
C MET A 427 -8.99 14.36 11.05
N SER A 428 -9.77 15.29 10.47
CA SER A 428 -9.86 15.42 9.02
C SER A 428 -8.65 16.16 8.46
N LEU A 429 -8.03 15.59 7.44
CA LEU A 429 -7.09 16.30 6.56
C LEU A 429 -7.74 16.71 5.24
N GLY A 430 -9.07 16.52 5.12
CA GLY A 430 -9.82 16.76 3.91
C GLY A 430 -9.48 15.76 2.81
N GLN A 431 -9.57 16.22 1.57
CA GLN A 431 -9.26 15.42 0.39
C GLN A 431 -8.05 16.04 -0.34
N ALA A 432 -7.02 15.24 -0.56
CA ALA A 432 -5.82 15.62 -1.29
C ALA A 432 -5.60 14.68 -2.49
N THR A 433 -4.69 15.05 -3.39
CA THR A 433 -4.24 14.17 -4.46
C THR A 433 -3.34 13.06 -3.92
N TRP A 434 -3.26 11.94 -4.62
CA TRP A 434 -2.32 10.88 -4.27
C TRP A 434 -0.85 11.34 -4.37
N ARG A 435 -0.56 12.31 -5.24
CA ARG A 435 0.75 12.99 -5.34
C ARG A 435 1.15 13.68 -4.04
N GLU A 436 0.21 14.28 -3.34
CA GLU A 436 0.44 14.95 -2.06
C GLU A 436 0.54 13.94 -0.90
N VAL A 437 -0.24 12.86 -0.95
CA VAL A 437 -0.40 11.93 0.17
C VAL A 437 0.68 10.84 0.24
N LEU A 438 1.07 10.27 -0.90
CA LEU A 438 2.06 9.18 -0.96
C LEU A 438 3.48 9.58 -0.52
N PRO A 439 3.91 10.85 -0.58
CA PRO A 439 5.15 11.27 0.05
C PRO A 439 5.11 11.41 1.58
N LEU A 440 3.91 11.35 2.19
CA LEU A 440 3.69 11.66 3.61
C LEU A 440 3.33 10.44 4.45
N SER A 441 2.41 9.60 3.99
CA SER A 441 1.97 8.45 4.79
C SER A 441 2.99 7.30 4.81
N PRO A 442 3.51 6.81 3.66
CA PRO A 442 4.61 5.84 3.60
C PRO A 442 5.94 6.35 4.18
N ALA A 443 6.09 7.67 4.32
CA ALA A 443 7.28 8.30 4.87
C ALA A 443 7.36 8.09 6.38
N GLU A 444 7.81 6.89 6.77
CA GLU A 444 8.02 6.55 8.17
C GLU A 444 9.22 7.31 8.76
N PRO A 445 9.12 7.76 10.03
CA PRO A 445 10.22 8.37 10.74
C PRO A 445 11.48 7.50 10.70
N GLY A 446 12.58 8.08 10.23
CA GLY A 446 13.87 7.39 10.08
C GLY A 446 14.25 7.12 8.63
N LEU A 447 13.26 6.85 7.76
CA LEU A 447 13.42 6.85 6.30
C LEU A 447 13.14 8.23 5.69
N ALA A 448 12.33 9.01 6.38
CA ALA A 448 12.04 10.42 6.16
C ALA A 448 12.02 11.17 7.50
N ARG A 449 12.09 12.50 7.42
CA ARG A 449 11.73 13.38 8.53
C ARG A 449 10.21 13.53 8.62
N ALA A 450 9.72 14.13 9.69
CA ALA A 450 8.37 14.67 9.72
C ALA A 450 8.25 15.85 8.74
N TYR A 451 7.11 15.99 8.07
CA TYR A 451 6.86 16.96 7.01
C TYR A 451 5.73 17.91 7.36
N GLU A 452 5.95 19.19 7.11
CA GLU A 452 4.93 20.21 7.27
C GLU A 452 3.75 19.92 6.32
N LEU A 453 2.54 19.79 6.89
CA LEU A 453 1.30 19.74 6.12
C LEU A 453 0.84 21.16 5.76
N ASP A 454 0.99 22.08 6.72
CA ASP A 454 0.81 23.51 6.58
C ASP A 454 1.55 24.24 7.72
N GLY A 455 1.32 25.55 7.88
CA GLY A 455 1.98 26.36 8.91
C GLY A 455 1.64 26.00 10.36
N THR A 456 0.71 25.08 10.61
CA THR A 456 0.23 24.70 11.95
C THR A 456 0.21 23.20 12.22
N ARG A 457 0.46 22.38 11.20
CA ARG A 457 0.34 20.92 11.24
C ARG A 457 1.53 20.25 10.58
N VAL A 458 2.00 19.17 11.18
CA VAL A 458 3.15 18.39 10.69
C VAL A 458 2.77 16.91 10.66
N SER A 459 2.96 16.26 9.53
CA SER A 459 2.86 14.81 9.37
C SER A 459 4.11 14.14 9.93
N ALA A 460 3.94 13.15 10.81
CA ALA A 460 5.03 12.31 11.30
C ALA A 460 4.91 10.86 10.80
N GLY A 461 4.31 10.66 9.61
CA GLY A 461 4.19 9.35 8.96
C GLY A 461 2.94 8.55 9.32
N GLY A 462 2.68 7.49 8.55
CA GLY A 462 1.47 6.67 8.54
C GLY A 462 1.39 5.54 9.57
N TRP A 463 2.10 5.63 10.69
CA TRP A 463 2.12 4.62 11.75
C TRP A 463 0.95 4.64 12.78
N PRO A 464 0.13 5.70 12.97
CA PRO A 464 -0.71 5.79 14.18
C PRO A 464 -2.02 5.00 14.14
N ASP A 465 -2.43 4.51 12.97
CA ASP A 465 -3.58 3.61 12.81
C ASP A 465 -3.24 2.55 11.75
N LEU A 466 -2.76 1.40 12.24
CA LEU A 466 -2.47 0.22 11.42
C LEU A 466 -3.62 -0.80 11.45
N GLU A 467 -4.68 -0.56 12.24
CA GLU A 467 -5.91 -1.36 12.27
C GLU A 467 -7.12 -0.47 11.90
N PRO A 468 -7.23 0.07 10.67
CA PRO A 468 -8.25 1.08 10.33
C PRO A 468 -9.67 0.50 10.15
N VAL A 469 -10.02 -0.55 10.89
CA VAL A 469 -11.34 -1.21 10.89
C VAL A 469 -12.40 -0.22 11.35
N LEU A 470 -12.20 0.35 12.54
CA LEU A 470 -13.14 1.29 13.15
C LEU A 470 -13.31 2.56 12.29
N ALA A 471 -12.24 3.00 11.62
CA ALA A 471 -12.30 4.11 10.68
C ALA A 471 -13.17 3.77 9.46
N LEU A 472 -12.99 2.60 8.85
CA LEU A 472 -13.83 2.17 7.73
C LEU A 472 -15.29 1.99 8.11
N GLU A 473 -15.59 1.45 9.28
CA GLU A 473 -16.96 1.33 9.77
C GLU A 473 -17.62 2.68 10.00
N ASN A 474 -16.89 3.62 10.60
CA ASN A 474 -17.34 5.01 10.76
C ASN A 474 -17.49 5.73 9.42
N ALA A 475 -16.70 5.39 8.41
CA ALA A 475 -16.91 5.87 7.04
C ALA A 475 -18.15 5.25 6.38
N GLY A 476 -18.72 4.19 6.96
CA GLY A 476 -19.96 3.54 6.52
C GLY A 476 -19.74 2.20 5.82
N CYS A 477 -18.59 1.55 6.00
CA CYS A 477 -18.43 0.15 5.59
C CYS A 477 -19.21 -0.73 6.57
N GLU A 478 -20.07 -1.59 6.06
CA GLU A 478 -20.83 -2.52 6.91
C GLU A 478 -20.00 -3.71 7.34
N ARG A 479 -19.06 -4.13 6.50
CA ARG A 479 -18.26 -5.34 6.70
C ARG A 479 -16.83 -5.06 6.30
N VAL A 480 -15.93 -5.24 7.25
CA VAL A 480 -14.51 -5.00 7.06
C VAL A 480 -13.75 -6.30 7.25
N ILE A 481 -12.97 -6.71 6.25
CA ILE A 481 -11.96 -7.74 6.42
C ILE A 481 -10.66 -7.04 6.84
N TYR A 482 -10.14 -7.37 8.02
CA TYR A 482 -8.88 -6.84 8.50
C TYR A 482 -7.72 -7.73 8.07
N LEU A 483 -6.87 -7.22 7.18
CA LEU A 483 -5.63 -7.87 6.77
C LEU A 483 -4.50 -7.51 7.73
N THR A 484 -4.05 -8.49 8.51
CA THR A 484 -3.04 -8.32 9.56
C THR A 484 -2.07 -9.50 9.61
N ARG A 485 -1.16 -9.45 10.59
CA ARG A 485 -0.28 -10.55 10.95
C ARG A 485 -0.45 -10.97 12.40
N ARG A 486 0.04 -12.16 12.72
CA ARG A 486 0.16 -12.63 14.10
C ARG A 486 1.00 -11.70 14.97
N GLY A 487 0.65 -11.64 16.25
CA GLY A 487 1.34 -10.89 17.30
C GLY A 487 0.76 -9.50 17.56
N GLY A 488 1.31 -8.82 18.57
CA GLY A 488 0.87 -7.48 18.96
C GLY A 488 1.25 -6.39 17.96
N GLU A 489 1.07 -5.13 18.38
CA GLU A 489 1.42 -3.98 17.57
C GLU A 489 2.92 -3.98 17.23
N SER A 490 3.27 -3.44 16.06
CA SER A 490 4.63 -3.13 15.63
C SER A 490 5.38 -2.39 16.74
N SER A 491 6.53 -2.94 17.13
CA SER A 491 7.42 -2.30 18.09
C SER A 491 7.88 -0.92 17.58
N PHE A 492 7.99 -0.76 16.26
CA PHE A 492 8.30 0.52 15.63
C PHE A 492 7.20 1.55 15.89
N ALA A 493 5.93 1.25 15.59
CA ALA A 493 4.82 2.18 15.81
C ALA A 493 4.69 2.58 17.29
N GLN A 494 4.83 1.62 18.21
CA GLN A 494 4.83 1.88 19.65
C GLN A 494 5.99 2.79 20.08
N ALA A 495 7.19 2.55 19.54
CA ALA A 495 8.38 3.33 19.87
C ALA A 495 8.30 4.76 19.30
N VAL A 496 7.81 4.94 18.06
CA VAL A 496 7.55 6.25 17.48
C VAL A 496 6.55 7.03 18.32
N ALA A 497 5.44 6.41 18.74
CA ALA A 497 4.48 7.03 19.65
C ALA A 497 5.11 7.42 21.00
N GLY A 498 5.99 6.56 21.55
CA GLY A 498 6.75 6.84 22.77
C GLY A 498 7.68 8.04 22.63
N LEU A 499 8.39 8.18 21.51
CA LEU A 499 9.21 9.36 21.22
C LEU A 499 8.37 10.64 21.08
N LEU A 500 7.08 10.51 20.75
CA LEU A 500 6.11 11.61 20.70
C LEU A 500 5.31 11.74 22.01
N GLY A 501 5.85 11.25 23.12
CA GLY A 501 5.35 11.50 24.47
C GLY A 501 4.20 10.59 24.92
N MET A 502 3.93 9.48 24.20
CA MET A 502 2.90 8.52 24.62
C MET A 502 3.24 7.91 25.98
N SER A 503 2.31 8.01 26.92
CA SER A 503 2.44 7.37 28.23
C SER A 503 2.13 5.86 28.18
N GLU A 504 2.54 5.13 29.21
CA GLU A 504 2.25 3.70 29.35
C GLU A 504 0.74 3.39 29.40
N ALA A 505 -0.05 4.26 30.04
CA ALA A 505 -1.51 4.12 30.07
C ALA A 505 -2.12 4.27 28.67
N GLN A 506 -1.67 5.27 27.91
CA GLN A 506 -2.12 5.47 26.51
C GLN A 506 -1.64 4.33 25.60
N ARG A 507 -0.45 3.79 25.84
CA ARG A 507 0.05 2.58 25.16
C ARG A 507 -0.89 1.40 25.37
N GLY A 508 -1.35 1.20 26.61
CA GLY A 508 -2.37 0.19 26.94
C GLY A 508 -3.68 0.41 26.17
N GLN A 509 -4.21 1.63 26.20
CA GLN A 509 -5.44 2.02 25.50
C GLN A 509 -5.36 1.88 23.97
N LEU A 510 -4.18 1.91 23.36
CA LEU A 510 -4.03 1.73 21.92
C LEU A 510 -3.78 0.27 21.53
N TYR A 511 -2.89 -0.43 22.24
CA TYR A 511 -2.23 -1.61 21.70
C TYR A 511 -2.34 -2.87 22.57
N ASP A 512 -2.91 -2.79 23.77
CA ASP A 512 -2.98 -3.95 24.66
C ASP A 512 -4.05 -4.95 24.18
N LEU A 513 -3.60 -6.09 23.66
CA LEU A 513 -4.47 -7.19 23.23
C LEU A 513 -5.20 -7.87 24.41
N ALA A 514 -4.78 -7.63 25.66
CA ALA A 514 -5.47 -8.11 26.85
C ALA A 514 -6.62 -7.21 27.28
N ASP A 515 -6.58 -5.93 26.89
CA ASP A 515 -7.66 -4.99 27.17
C ASP A 515 -8.66 -5.00 26.01
N PRO A 516 -9.90 -5.49 26.20
CA PRO A 516 -10.91 -5.48 25.15
C PRO A 516 -11.33 -4.05 24.74
N ALA A 517 -11.02 -3.04 25.57
CA ALA A 517 -11.30 -1.64 25.26
C ALA A 517 -10.14 -0.95 24.51
N SER A 518 -9.01 -1.61 24.30
CA SER A 518 -7.93 -1.03 23.51
C SER A 518 -8.33 -0.89 22.04
N SER A 519 -7.81 0.12 21.36
CA SER A 519 -8.11 0.36 19.93
C SER A 519 -7.79 -0.86 19.06
N PHE A 520 -6.70 -1.59 19.34
CA PHE A 520 -6.36 -2.81 18.62
C PHE A 520 -7.38 -3.92 18.91
N SER A 521 -7.64 -4.26 20.17
CA SER A 521 -8.60 -5.32 20.51
C SER A 521 -9.99 -5.05 19.94
N LEU A 522 -10.46 -3.80 19.99
CA LEU A 522 -11.74 -3.40 19.43
C LEU A 522 -11.76 -3.52 17.91
N SER A 523 -10.68 -3.12 17.22
CA SER A 523 -10.58 -3.31 15.76
C SER A 523 -10.62 -4.78 15.36
N LEU A 524 -10.08 -5.68 16.17
CA LEU A 524 -10.20 -7.13 15.93
C LEU A 524 -11.61 -7.64 16.16
N SER A 525 -12.33 -7.13 17.17
CA SER A 525 -13.68 -7.62 17.50
C SER A 525 -14.77 -7.09 16.57
N GLU A 526 -14.61 -5.87 16.06
CA GLU A 526 -15.59 -5.27 15.14
C GLU A 526 -15.41 -5.77 13.70
N ALA A 527 -14.21 -6.20 13.30
CA ALA A 527 -13.97 -6.72 11.97
C ALA A 527 -14.91 -7.89 11.63
N ALA A 528 -15.56 -7.84 10.46
CA ALA A 528 -16.40 -8.94 9.97
C ALA A 528 -15.59 -10.23 9.76
N GLY A 529 -14.31 -10.07 9.42
CA GLY A 529 -13.33 -11.15 9.45
C GLY A 529 -11.89 -10.66 9.50
N VAL A 530 -10.97 -11.52 9.89
CA VAL A 530 -9.55 -11.21 10.04
C VAL A 530 -8.70 -12.16 9.19
N TRP A 531 -8.02 -11.61 8.19
CA TRP A 531 -7.08 -12.32 7.34
C TRP A 531 -5.69 -12.31 8.00
N CYS A 532 -5.28 -13.44 8.56
CA CYS A 532 -4.21 -13.51 9.54
C CYS A 532 -2.93 -14.14 8.99
N THR A 533 -1.99 -13.31 8.55
CA THR A 533 -0.72 -13.75 7.97
C THR A 533 0.38 -14.03 9.02
N THR A 534 1.50 -14.58 8.57
CA THR A 534 2.76 -14.67 9.33
C THR A 534 3.92 -14.00 8.62
N TRP A 535 3.68 -12.92 7.87
CA TRP A 535 4.71 -12.32 7.02
C TRP A 535 6.02 -11.96 7.75
N ASP A 536 6.00 -11.68 9.06
CA ASP A 536 7.19 -11.43 9.89
C ASP A 536 8.12 -12.66 10.04
N ALA A 537 7.64 -13.87 9.72
CA ALA A 537 8.43 -15.09 9.74
C ALA A 537 9.40 -15.19 8.54
N PHE A 538 9.23 -14.31 7.55
CA PHE A 538 9.98 -14.32 6.30
C PHE A 538 10.89 -13.10 6.25
N GLY A 539 12.09 -13.28 5.71
CA GLY A 539 12.90 -12.12 5.33
C GLY A 539 12.30 -11.46 4.09
N ALA A 540 12.49 -10.16 3.91
CA ALA A 540 11.97 -9.43 2.74
C ALA A 540 12.44 -9.99 1.38
N THR A 541 13.50 -10.82 1.37
CA THR A 541 14.01 -11.55 0.18
C THR A 541 13.12 -12.71 -0.24
N ASP A 542 12.37 -13.30 0.69
CA ASP A 542 11.62 -14.52 0.46
C ASP A 542 10.22 -14.19 -0.06
N LEU A 543 10.18 -13.59 -1.25
CA LEU A 543 8.92 -13.21 -1.88
C LEU A 543 8.00 -14.41 -2.09
N ALA A 544 8.56 -15.57 -2.43
CA ALA A 544 7.77 -16.79 -2.62
C ALA A 544 7.10 -17.24 -1.31
N GLY A 545 7.85 -17.27 -0.20
CA GLY A 545 7.33 -17.58 1.12
C GLY A 545 6.27 -16.57 1.59
N ILE A 546 6.56 -15.28 1.46
CA ILE A 546 5.63 -14.19 1.82
C ILE A 546 4.33 -14.30 1.02
N MET A 547 4.42 -14.51 -0.29
CA MET A 547 3.23 -14.66 -1.14
C MET A 547 2.42 -15.89 -0.76
N ALA A 548 3.07 -17.03 -0.55
CA ALA A 548 2.38 -18.27 -0.21
C ALA A 548 1.68 -18.18 1.16
N ASP A 549 2.34 -17.61 2.17
CA ASP A 549 1.74 -17.35 3.47
C ASP A 549 0.54 -16.42 3.35
N ALA A 550 0.72 -15.24 2.73
CA ALA A 550 -0.32 -14.25 2.69
C ALA A 550 -1.52 -14.68 1.83
N TYR A 551 -1.30 -15.39 0.72
CA TYR A 551 -2.38 -15.92 -0.13
C TYR A 551 -3.14 -17.08 0.53
N GLY A 552 -2.45 -17.90 1.32
CA GLY A 552 -3.02 -19.07 2.01
C GLY A 552 -3.36 -18.83 3.48
N ALA A 553 -3.35 -17.58 3.94
CA ALA A 553 -3.49 -17.27 5.36
C ALA A 553 -4.88 -17.65 5.89
N PRO A 554 -5.02 -18.06 7.16
CA PRO A 554 -6.31 -18.30 7.76
C PRO A 554 -7.16 -17.03 7.78
N LEU A 555 -8.45 -17.20 7.47
CA LEU A 555 -9.47 -16.16 7.60
C LEU A 555 -10.36 -16.51 8.79
N GLU A 556 -10.28 -15.73 9.86
CA GLU A 556 -11.23 -15.82 10.95
C GLU A 556 -12.50 -15.05 10.60
N ILE A 557 -13.68 -15.69 10.65
CA ILE A 557 -14.97 -15.08 10.34
C ILE A 557 -15.70 -14.78 11.66
N HIS A 558 -16.08 -13.53 11.85
CA HIS A 558 -16.88 -13.07 13.00
C HIS A 558 -18.33 -12.77 12.60
N ASP A 559 -18.54 -12.32 11.36
CA ASP A 559 -19.87 -12.06 10.81
C ASP A 559 -20.33 -13.23 9.93
N ALA A 560 -21.37 -13.94 10.37
CA ALA A 560 -21.99 -15.05 9.63
C ALA A 560 -22.59 -14.64 8.27
N THR A 561 -22.76 -13.33 8.01
CA THR A 561 -23.23 -12.79 6.74
C THR A 561 -22.12 -12.61 5.70
N LEU A 562 -20.87 -12.99 5.99
CA LEU A 562 -19.80 -13.08 4.99
C LEU A 562 -20.01 -14.28 4.05
N VAL A 563 -20.78 -14.05 2.99
CA VAL A 563 -21.05 -15.01 1.92
C VAL A 563 -19.98 -14.86 0.82
N PRO A 564 -19.20 -15.92 0.51
CA PRO A 564 -18.21 -15.88 -0.56
C PRO A 564 -18.87 -15.81 -1.94
N ALA A 565 -18.18 -15.14 -2.89
CA ALA A 565 -18.55 -15.04 -4.30
C ALA A 565 -18.29 -16.32 -5.10
N GLY A 566 -17.40 -17.16 -4.60
CA GLY A 566 -17.03 -18.42 -5.21
C GLY A 566 -17.07 -19.57 -4.20
N PRO A 567 -16.32 -20.66 -4.46
CA PRO A 567 -16.19 -21.75 -3.51
C PRO A 567 -15.75 -21.24 -2.14
N ALA A 568 -16.26 -21.86 -1.08
CA ALA A 568 -15.85 -21.53 0.28
C ALA A 568 -14.33 -21.60 0.42
N TYR A 569 -13.74 -20.55 1.00
CA TYR A 569 -12.31 -20.51 1.23
C TYR A 569 -11.93 -21.56 2.28
N SER A 570 -11.09 -22.53 1.91
CA SER A 570 -10.71 -23.63 2.81
C SER A 570 -9.92 -23.20 4.04
N GLY A 571 -9.34 -21.99 4.04
CA GLY A 571 -8.66 -21.40 5.19
C GLY A 571 -9.61 -20.64 6.13
N ALA A 572 -10.91 -20.61 5.86
CA ALA A 572 -11.89 -19.96 6.72
C ALA A 572 -12.11 -20.77 8.02
N THR A 573 -12.19 -20.07 9.15
CA THR A 573 -12.47 -20.63 10.47
C THR A 573 -13.31 -19.66 11.29
N THR A 574 -14.07 -20.14 12.29
CA THR A 574 -14.75 -19.29 13.26
C THR A 574 -13.83 -18.85 14.41
N SER A 575 -12.65 -19.45 14.52
CA SER A 575 -11.57 -19.01 15.41
C SER A 575 -10.24 -19.55 14.92
N ALA A 576 -9.27 -18.66 14.71
CA ALA A 576 -7.90 -19.05 14.41
C ALA A 576 -7.13 -19.36 15.70
N SER A 577 -7.57 -18.84 16.85
CA SER A 577 -6.84 -18.90 18.13
C SER A 577 -5.41 -18.37 18.01
N LEU A 578 -5.25 -17.27 17.27
CA LEU A 578 -3.96 -16.67 16.96
C LEU A 578 -3.87 -15.25 17.56
N PRO A 579 -2.80 -14.92 18.32
CA PRO A 579 -2.61 -13.58 18.86
C PRO A 579 -2.55 -12.53 17.75
N GLY A 580 -3.19 -11.37 17.95
CA GLY A 580 -3.24 -10.30 16.95
C GLY A 580 -4.20 -10.56 15.79
N CYS A 581 -4.92 -11.69 15.81
CA CYS A 581 -5.88 -12.08 14.79
C CYS A 581 -7.22 -12.53 15.37
N THR A 582 -7.19 -13.13 16.56
CA THR A 582 -8.37 -13.54 17.31
C THR A 582 -8.55 -12.58 18.50
N PRO A 583 -9.74 -11.97 18.67
CA PRO A 583 -10.03 -11.13 19.83
C PRO A 583 -9.73 -11.84 21.16
N GLY A 584 -9.04 -11.15 22.08
CA GLY A 584 -8.73 -11.67 23.42
C GLY A 584 -7.65 -12.76 23.49
N VAL A 585 -7.02 -13.15 22.38
CA VAL A 585 -5.93 -14.13 22.39
C VAL A 585 -4.58 -13.43 22.57
N LEU A 586 -3.87 -13.80 23.64
CA LEU A 586 -2.58 -13.20 23.99
C LEU A 586 -1.40 -13.97 23.39
N PRO A 587 -0.30 -13.29 23.02
CA PRO A 587 0.96 -13.95 22.73
C PRO A 587 1.37 -14.81 23.93
N ALA A 588 1.88 -16.01 23.68
CA ALA A 588 2.48 -16.81 24.75
C ALA A 588 3.56 -15.98 25.46
N THR A 589 3.46 -15.84 26.78
CA THR A 589 4.49 -15.20 27.61
C THR A 589 5.79 -15.95 27.39
N ARG A 590 6.76 -15.31 26.72
CA ARG A 590 8.09 -15.88 26.51
C ARG A 590 8.93 -15.80 27.77
#